data_AF-W8F803-F1
#
_entry.id   AF-W8F803-F1
#
_cell.length_a   1.000
_cell.length_b   1.000
_cell.length_c   1.000
_cell.angle_alpha   90.00
_cell.angle_beta   90.00
_cell.angle_gamma   90.00
#
_symmetry.space_group_name_H-M   'P 1'
#
loop_
_entity.id
_entity.type
_entity.pdbx_description
1 polymer ?
#
loop_
_entity_poly.entity_id
_entity_poly.type
_entity_poly.pdbx_seq_one_letter_code
_entity_poly.pdbx_strand_id
1 'polypeptide(L)' 'MRFAEPILFRTYGKKHIVDERPYEIYLIDKYWVLMGTLPENWDGGTFTIILDSRDSRVIKLTHGK' A
#
# COMPACT_ATOMS: atom_id res chain seq x y z
N MET A 1 0.21 -3.04 10.26
CA MET A 1 1.22 -1.97 10.06
C MET A 1 0.57 -0.60 10.27
N ARG A 2 0.81 0.06 11.41
CA ARG A 2 0.15 1.33 11.77
C ARG A 2 0.68 2.57 11.03
N PHE A 3 1.82 2.46 10.35
CA PHE A 3 2.53 3.62 9.79
C PHE A 3 2.20 3.92 8.32
N ALA A 4 1.84 2.90 7.53
CA ALA A 4 1.54 3.08 6.11
C ALA A 4 0.14 3.70 5.87
N GLU A 5 -0.86 3.28 6.64
CA GLU A 5 -2.24 3.76 6.47
C GLU A 5 -2.38 5.28 6.60
N PRO A 6 -1.79 5.97 7.59
CA PRO A 6 -1.87 7.43 7.66
C PRO A 6 -1.30 8.13 6.41
N ILE A 7 -0.22 7.60 5.84
CA ILE A 7 0.43 8.13 4.63
C ILE A 7 -0.49 7.92 3.42
N LEU A 8 -1.02 6.71 3.28
CA LEU A 8 -1.93 6.34 2.19
C LEU A 8 -3.26 7.10 2.28
N PHE A 9 -3.86 7.23 3.47
CA PHE A 9 -5.10 7.97 3.71
C PHE A 9 -4.96 9.44 3.38
N ARG A 10 -3.81 10.05 3.69
CA ARG A 10 -3.53 11.45 3.34
C ARG A 10 -3.34 11.65 1.84
N THR A 11 -2.83 10.63 1.14
CA THR A 11 -2.48 10.72 -0.29
C THR A 11 -3.68 10.40 -1.19
N TYR A 12 -4.40 9.32 -0.91
CA TYR A 12 -5.46 8.75 -1.78
C TYR A 12 -6.86 8.77 -1.14
N GLY A 13 -6.96 9.21 0.11
CA GLY A 13 -8.22 9.24 0.85
C GLY A 13 -8.49 7.92 1.57
N LYS A 14 -9.02 8.04 2.79
CA LYS A 14 -9.29 6.88 3.66
C LYS A 14 -10.24 5.86 3.02
N LYS A 15 -11.30 6.31 2.35
CA LYS A 15 -12.30 5.42 1.76
C LYS A 15 -11.67 4.50 0.71
N HIS A 16 -10.94 5.05 -0.26
CA HIS A 16 -10.28 4.28 -1.31
C HIS A 16 -9.34 3.22 -0.74
N ILE A 17 -8.48 3.62 0.20
CA ILE A 17 -7.50 2.70 0.78
C ILE A 17 -8.18 1.60 1.61
N VAL A 18 -9.23 1.92 2.37
CA VAL A 18 -9.97 0.90 3.14
C VAL A 18 -10.71 -0.09 2.23
N ASP A 19 -11.19 0.36 1.07
CA ASP A 19 -11.89 -0.48 0.09
C ASP A 19 -10.94 -1.50 -0.59
N GLU A 20 -9.62 -1.26 -0.59
CA GLU A 20 -8.59 -2.16 -1.14
C GLU A 20 -8.08 -3.22 -0.13
N ARG A 21 -8.85 -3.51 0.92
CA ARG A 21 -8.53 -4.56 1.91
C ARG A 21 -9.04 -5.94 1.46
N PRO A 22 -8.38 -7.03 1.87
CA PRO A 22 -7.21 -7.10 2.75
C PRO A 22 -5.92 -6.65 2.05
N TYR A 23 -5.01 -5.98 2.76
CA TYR A 23 -3.72 -5.63 2.17
C TYR A 23 -2.79 -6.82 2.15
N GLU A 24 -2.07 -6.97 1.05
CA GLU A 24 -0.95 -7.89 0.95
C GLU A 24 0.31 -7.21 1.49
N ILE A 25 1.05 -7.91 2.34
CA ILE A 25 2.25 -7.40 3.00
C ILE A 25 3.37 -8.42 2.85
N TYR A 26 4.48 -7.98 2.26
CA TYR A 26 5.67 -8.79 2.08
C TYR A 26 6.88 -8.10 2.66
N LEU A 27 7.77 -8.88 3.28
CA LEU A 27 9.13 -8.45 3.60
C LEU A 27 10.06 -9.09 2.56
N ILE A 28 10.57 -8.28 1.64
CA ILE A 28 11.51 -8.73 0.62
C ILE A 28 12.84 -8.06 0.90
N ASP A 29 13.85 -8.86 1.24
CA ASP A 29 15.14 -8.41 1.77
C ASP A 29 15.01 -7.46 2.98
N LYS A 30 15.14 -6.15 2.74
CA LYS A 30 15.08 -5.07 3.74
C LYS A 30 13.97 -4.08 3.43
N TYR A 31 12.99 -4.48 2.63
CA TYR A 31 11.91 -3.62 2.20
C TYR A 31 10.56 -4.24 2.55
N TRP A 32 9.73 -3.46 3.23
CA TRP A 32 8.32 -3.76 3.36
C TRP A 32 7.60 -3.32 2.11
N VAL A 33 6.94 -4.27 1.44
CA VAL A 33 6.08 -4.01 0.30
C VAL A 33 4.64 -4.22 0.76
N LEU A 34 3.82 -3.18 0.67
CA LEU A 34 2.40 -3.28 0.94
C LEU A 34 1.62 -2.94 -0.32
N MET A 35 0.61 -3.73 -0.60
CA MET A 35 -0.25 -3.57 -1.76
C MET A 35 -1.71 -3.69 -1.35
N GLY A 36 -2.57 -2.91 -1.99
CA GLY A 36 -4.00 -3.14 -1.93
C GLY A 36 -4.38 -4.39 -2.73
N THR A 37 -5.48 -5.03 -2.38
CA THR A 37 -6.08 -6.09 -3.20
C THR A 37 -7.24 -5.54 -3.99
N LEU A 38 -7.40 -6.07 -5.20
CA LEU A 38 -8.54 -5.82 -6.05
C LEU A 38 -9.33 -7.13 -6.17
N PRO A 39 -10.65 -7.15 -5.90
CA PRO A 39 -11.45 -8.35 -6.11
C PRO A 39 -11.35 -8.83 -7.56
N GLU A 40 -11.40 -10.15 -7.76
CA GLU A 40 -11.49 -10.72 -9.11
C GLU A 40 -12.69 -10.10 -9.86
N ASN A 41 -12.48 -9.67 -11.10
CA ASN A 41 -13.44 -8.99 -12.00
C ASN A 41 -13.66 -7.48 -11.78
N TRP A 42 -12.75 -6.79 -11.10
CA TRP A 42 -12.73 -5.32 -11.08
C TRP A 42 -11.65 -4.78 -12.01
N ASP A 43 -11.99 -3.77 -12.81
CA ASP A 43 -11.02 -3.03 -13.61
C ASP A 43 -10.41 -1.90 -12.78
N GLY A 44 -9.08 -1.86 -12.73
CA GLY A 44 -8.31 -0.80 -12.08
C GLY A 44 -6.99 -1.30 -11.53
N GLY A 45 -6.31 -0.45 -10.76
CA GLY A 45 -5.14 -0.85 -9.99
C GLY A 45 -5.27 -0.46 -8.51
N THR A 46 -4.32 -0.96 -7.74
CA THR A 46 -4.26 -0.77 -6.29
C THR A 46 -3.07 0.08 -5.89
N PHE A 47 -3.06 0.55 -4.64
CA PHE A 47 -1.87 1.19 -4.11
C PHE A 47 -0.72 0.19 -3.98
N THR A 48 0.50 0.70 -4.13
CA THR A 48 1.73 0.00 -3.75
C THR A 48 2.61 0.98 -2.99
N ILE A 49 2.99 0.63 -1.77
CA ILE A 49 3.93 1.39 -0.96
C ILE A 49 5.11 0.49 -0.57
N ILE A 50 6.32 0.99 -0.78
CA ILE A 50 7.55 0.32 -0.40
C ILE A 50 8.24 1.17 0.66
N LEU A 51 8.53 0.56 1.80
CA LEU A 51 9.21 1.19 2.93
C LEU A 51 10.52 0.45 3.20
N ASP A 52 11.58 1.19 3.54
CA ASP A 52 12.77 0.56 4.11
C ASP A 52 12.45 0.04 5.51
N SER A 53 12.77 -1.21 5.79
CA SER A 53 12.44 -1.85 7.06
C SER A 53 13.27 -1.34 8.24
N ARG A 54 14.37 -0.62 7.97
CA ARG A 54 15.32 -0.14 8.99
C ARG A 54 14.93 1.21 9.56
N ASP A 55 14.45 2.13 8.73
CA ASP A 55 14.14 3.51 9.10
C ASP A 55 12.70 3.95 8.71
N SER A 56 11.90 3.05 8.14
CA SER A 56 10.54 3.32 7.67
C SER A 56 10.44 4.41 6.59
N ARG A 57 11.55 4.75 5.93
CA ARG A 57 11.55 5.71 4.83
C ARG A 57 10.73 5.18 3.66
N VAL A 58 9.86 6.02 3.11
CA VAL A 58 9.12 5.71 1.89
C VAL A 58 10.11 5.68 0.72
N ILE A 59 10.29 4.51 0.14
CA ILE A 59 11.13 4.28 -1.04
C ILE A 59 10.30 4.49 -2.31
N LYS A 60 9.06 4.00 -2.31
CA LYS A 60 8.14 4.12 -3.44
C LYS A 60 6.71 4.25 -2.95
N LEU A 61 5.94 5.10 -3.60
CA LEU A 61 4.49 5.18 -3.43
C LEU A 61 3.84 5.39 -4.80
N THR A 62 3.02 4.44 -5.22
CA THR A 62 2.30 4.47 -6.50
C THR A 62 0.88 3.94 -6.34
N HIS A 63 -0.02 4.36 -7.23
CA HIS A 63 -1.37 3.80 -7.34
C HIS A 63 -1.56 3.37 -8.79
N GLY A 64 -1.80 2.08 -9.00
CA GLY A 64 -2.02 1.51 -10.33
C GLY A 64 -3.34 1.98 -10.91
N LYS A 65 -3.40 2.15 -12.23
CA LYS A 65 -4.63 2.47 -12.96
C LYS A 65 -4.93 1.36 -13.95
#